data_AF-A0A3D4DT60-F1
#
_entry.id   AF-A0A3D4DT60-F1
#
_cell.length_a   1.000
_cell.length_b   1.000
_cell.length_c   1.000
_cell.angle_alpha   90.00
_cell.angle_beta   90.00
_cell.angle_gamma   90.00
#
_symmetry.space_group_name_H-M   'P 1'
#
loop_
_entity.id
_entity.type
_entity.pdbx_description
1 polymer ?
#
loop_
_entity_poly.entity_id
_entity_poly.type
_entity_poly.pdbx_seq_one_letter_code
_entity_poly.pdbx_strand_id
1 'polypeptide(L)' 'KAIDEAGAVIHVGSFSKSLFPGLRLGYVVAAEEFVREARALRGLLLRHPPGHIQRTAANFLALGYYDAQVKRMARAY' A
#
# COMPACT_ATOMS: atom_id res chain seq x y z
N LYS A 1 12.57 -6.50 2.54
CA LYS A 1 13.21 -5.42 3.34
C LYS A 1 13.84 -5.88 4.65
N ALA A 2 13.24 -6.79 5.43
CA ALA A 2 13.80 -7.18 6.74
C ALA A 2 15.25 -7.72 6.70
N ILE A 3 15.71 -8.19 5.54
CA ILE A 3 17.08 -8.66 5.28
C ILE A 3 17.73 -7.95 4.07
N ASP A 4 17.13 -6.85 3.59
CA ASP A 4 17.63 -6.12 2.41
C ASP A 4 18.52 -4.96 2.86
N GLU A 5 19.82 -5.24 2.95
CA GLU A 5 20.84 -4.25 3.34
C GLU A 5 21.27 -3.37 2.16
N ALA A 6 21.16 -3.87 0.93
CA ALA A 6 21.60 -3.19 -0.28
C ALA A 6 20.52 -2.26 -0.88
N GLY A 7 19.31 -2.24 -0.32
CA GLY A 7 18.19 -1.44 -0.85
C GLY A 7 17.71 -1.90 -2.22
N ALA A 8 18.01 -3.14 -2.60
CA ALA A 8 17.74 -3.68 -3.93
C ALA A 8 16.31 -4.23 -4.06
N VAL A 9 15.56 -4.33 -2.97
CA VAL A 9 14.23 -4.95 -2.97
C VAL A 9 13.13 -3.90 -3.06
N ILE A 10 12.31 -4.03 -4.10
CA ILE A 10 11.04 -3.33 -4.24
C ILE A 10 9.93 -4.26 -3.75
N HIS A 11 9.34 -3.95 -2.60
CA HIS A 11 8.17 -4.66 -2.10
C HIS A 11 6.90 -3.97 -2.56
N VAL A 12 6.02 -4.72 -3.23
CA VAL A 12 4.73 -4.22 -3.74
C VAL A 12 3.60 -4.90 -2.98
N GLY A 13 2.77 -4.08 -2.34
CA GLY A 13 1.60 -4.52 -1.60
C GLY A 13 0.30 -4.00 -2.20
N SER A 14 -0.79 -4.72 -1.95
CA SER A 14 -2.13 -4.31 -2.37
C SER A 14 -3.16 -4.62 -1.30
N PHE A 15 -4.13 -3.73 -1.15
CA PHE A 15 -5.28 -3.91 -0.26
C PHE A 15 -6.42 -4.72 -0.90
N SER A 16 -6.30 -5.13 -2.17
CA SER A 16 -7.38 -5.84 -2.88
C SER A 16 -7.80 -7.14 -2.21
N LYS A 17 -6.86 -7.84 -1.56
CA LYS A 17 -7.10 -9.15 -0.94
C LYS A 17 -7.40 -9.05 0.55
N SER A 18 -6.88 -8.03 1.23
CA SER A 18 -7.06 -7.85 2.67
C SER A 18 -8.28 -6.98 3.04
N LEU A 19 -8.69 -6.08 2.14
CA LEU A 19 -9.86 -5.22 2.31
C LEU A 19 -10.97 -5.57 1.32
N PHE A 20 -10.86 -5.07 0.07
CA PHE A 20 -11.76 -5.43 -1.02
C PHE A 20 -11.15 -5.00 -2.38
N PRO A 21 -11.40 -5.74 -3.47
CA PRO A 21 -10.77 -5.46 -4.77
C PRO A 21 -11.09 -4.06 -5.35
N GLY A 22 -12.29 -3.56 -5.11
CA GLY A 22 -12.78 -2.27 -5.60
C GLY A 22 -12.07 -1.05 -5.02
N LEU A 23 -11.24 -1.21 -3.97
CA LEU A 23 -10.54 -0.10 -3.33
C LEU A 23 -9.52 0.55 -4.27
N ARG A 24 -8.96 -0.25 -5.18
CA ARG A 24 -7.91 0.18 -6.13
C ARG A 24 -6.71 0.88 -5.48
N LEU A 25 -6.41 0.52 -4.23
CA LEU A 25 -5.25 1.00 -3.50
C LEU A 25 -4.19 -0.10 -3.34
N GLY A 26 -2.94 0.31 -3.51
CA GLY A 26 -1.75 -0.46 -3.21
C GLY A 26 -0.64 0.47 -2.77
N TYR A 27 0.48 -0.12 -2.38
CA TYR A 27 1.63 0.61 -1.86
C TYR A 27 2.93 -0.06 -2.33
N VAL A 28 4.01 0.72 -2.33
CA VAL A 28 5.35 0.24 -2.63
C VAL A 28 6.28 0.64 -1.49
N VAL A 29 7.14 -0.28 -1.09
CA VAL A 29 8.21 -0.04 -0.13
C VAL A 29 9.52 -0.41 -0.81
N ALA A 30 10.35 0.59 -1.10
CA ALA A 30 11.61 0.46 -1.82
C ALA A 30 12.68 1.42 -1.26
N ALA A 31 13.87 1.48 -1.86
CA ALA A 31 14.87 2.50 -1.57
C ALA A 31 14.34 3.91 -1.88
N GLU A 32 14.76 4.91 -1.12
CA GLU A 32 14.25 6.29 -1.23
C GLU A 32 14.41 6.87 -2.65
N GLU A 33 15.59 6.65 -3.24
CA GLU A 33 15.90 7.10 -4.60
C GLU A 33 14.91 6.52 -5.63
N PHE A 34 14.63 5.22 -5.54
CA PHE A 34 13.63 4.59 -6.40
C PHE A 34 12.24 5.19 -6.20
N VAL A 35 11.82 5.41 -4.95
CA VAL A 35 10.49 5.99 -4.66
C VAL A 35 10.40 7.43 -5.20
N ARG A 36 11.48 8.22 -5.15
CA ARG A 36 11.54 9.57 -5.73
C ARG A 36 11.29 9.52 -7.24
N GLU A 37 12.04 8.69 -7.98
CA GLU A 37 11.89 8.58 -9.43
C GLU A 37 10.53 7.98 -9.83
N ALA A 38 10.03 6.98 -9.08
CA ALA A 38 8.72 6.41 -9.30
C ALA A 38 7.59 7.43 -9.08
N ARG A 39 7.73 8.35 -8.10
CA ARG A 39 6.78 9.45 -7.91
C ARG A 39 6.81 10.45 -9.06
N ALA A 40 7.99 10.78 -9.57
CA ALA A 40 8.14 11.65 -10.73
C ALA A 40 7.47 11.04 -11.97
N LEU A 41 7.76 9.77 -12.27
CA LEU A 41 7.14 9.03 -13.37
C LEU A 41 5.62 8.92 -13.20
N ARG A 42 5.13 8.64 -11.98
CA ARG A 42 3.68 8.60 -11.70
C ARG A 42 3.00 9.93 -12.06
N GLY A 43 3.62 11.06 -11.72
CA GLY A 43 3.07 12.38 -12.04
C GLY A 43 2.89 12.63 -13.53
N LEU A 44 3.70 11.99 -14.39
CA LEU A 44 3.59 12.06 -15.84
C LEU A 44 2.51 11.12 -16.41
N LEU A 45 2.31 9.96 -15.79
CA LEU A 45 1.44 8.90 -16.32
C LEU A 45 0.01 8.93 -15.75
N LEU A 46 -0.17 9.39 -14.51
CA LEU A 46 -1.41 9.26 -13.76
C LEU A 46 -1.66 10.52 -12.91
N ARG A 47 -2.88 11.07 -12.99
CA ARG A 47 -3.23 12.28 -12.25
C ARG A 47 -3.22 12.06 -10.73
N HIS A 48 -4.04 11.13 -10.21
CA HIS A 48 -4.12 10.79 -8.77
C HIS A 48 -5.23 9.74 -8.51
N PRO A 49 -5.03 8.79 -7.57
CA PRO A 49 -6.12 7.95 -7.06
C PRO A 49 -7.18 8.82 -6.35
N PRO A 50 -8.47 8.43 -6.35
CA PRO A 50 -9.52 9.22 -5.72
C PRO A 50 -9.21 9.52 -4.25
N GLY A 51 -9.12 10.81 -3.90
CA GLY A 51 -8.66 11.25 -2.57
C GLY A 51 -9.58 10.83 -1.42
N HIS A 52 -10.88 10.65 -1.68
CA HIS A 52 -11.83 10.17 -0.68
C HIS A 52 -11.51 8.73 -0.26
N ILE A 53 -11.20 7.84 -1.22
CA ILE A 53 -10.80 6.46 -0.95
C ILE A 53 -9.50 6.41 -0.14
N GLN A 54 -8.52 7.25 -0.48
CA GLN A 54 -7.26 7.34 0.28
C GLN A 54 -7.51 7.77 1.74
N ARG A 55 -8.37 8.78 1.97
CA ARG A 55 -8.72 9.24 3.31
C ARG A 55 -9.47 8.20 4.13
N THR A 56 -10.45 7.54 3.54
CA THR A 56 -11.20 6.47 4.22
C THR A 56 -10.28 5.32 4.60
N ALA A 57 -9.40 4.88 3.69
CA ALA A 57 -8.44 3.84 3.97
C ALA A 57 -7.43 4.25 5.06
N ALA A 58 -6.95 5.50 5.02
CA ALA A 58 -6.06 6.03 6.05
C ALA A 58 -6.72 6.03 7.44
N ASN A 59 -7.99 6.45 7.52
CA ASN A 59 -8.74 6.41 8.78
C ASN A 59 -8.95 4.98 9.28
N PHE A 60 -9.31 4.06 8.37
CA PHE A 60 -9.48 2.65 8.70
C PHE A 60 -8.19 2.00 9.24
N LEU A 61 -7.03 2.35 8.66
CA LEU A 61 -5.72 1.93 9.15
C LEU A 61 -5.39 2.56 10.51
N ALA A 62 -5.59 3.87 10.65
CA ALA A 62 -5.27 4.61 11.88
C ALA A 62 -6.09 4.13 13.10
N LEU A 63 -7.33 3.68 12.88
CA LEU A 63 -8.19 3.10 13.91
C LEU A 63 -7.83 1.64 14.27
N GLY A 64 -6.82 1.04 13.63
CA GLY A 64 -6.39 -0.34 13.88
C GLY A 64 -7.33 -1.41 13.32
N TYR A 65 -8.33 -1.03 12.53
CA TYR A 65 -9.29 -1.99 11.97
C TYR A 65 -8.66 -2.94 10.96
N TYR A 66 -7.59 -2.51 10.30
CA TYR A 66 -6.82 -3.37 9.41
C TYR A 66 -6.19 -4.54 10.13
N ASP A 67 -5.60 -4.32 11.30
CA ASP A 67 -4.95 -5.39 12.07
C ASP A 67 -5.99 -6.39 12.58
N ALA A 68 -7.16 -5.90 13.02
CA ALA A 68 -8.28 -6.75 13.40
C ALA A 68 -8.78 -7.60 12.22
N GLN A 69 -8.90 -6.99 11.03
CA GLN A 69 -9.32 -7.67 9.81
C GLN A 69 -8.30 -8.73 9.36
N VAL A 70 -7.00 -8.43 9.38
CA VAL A 70 -5.93 -9.38 9.04
C VAL A 70 -5.93 -10.56 10.01
N LYS A 71 -6.04 -10.31 11.32
CA LYS A 71 -6.17 -11.38 12.33
C LYS A 71 -7.39 -12.27 12.10
N ARG A 72 -8.53 -11.68 11.71
CA ARG A 72 -9.73 -12.43 11.36
C ARG A 72 -9.53 -13.30 10.12
N MET A 73 -8.89 -12.77 9.09
CA MET A 73 -8.58 -13.52 7.87
C MET A 73 -7.62 -14.68 8.15
N ALA A 74 -6.56 -14.47 8.93
CA ALA A 74 -5.60 -15.50 9.29
C ALA A 74 -6.17 -16.64 10.18
N ARG A 75 -7.39 -16.47 10.71
CA ARG A 75 -8.13 -17.55 11.41
C ARG A 75 -9.09 -18.29 10.48
N ALA A 76 -9.52 -17.64 9.40
CA ALA A 76 -10.51 -18.18 8.47
C ALA A 76 -9.86 -19.00 7.34
N TYR A 77 -8.57 -18.80 7.11
CA TYR A 77 -7.72 -19.46 6.11
C TYR A 77 -6.44 -19.93 6.79
#